data_AF-A4TCU3-F1
#
_entry.id   AF-A4TCU3-F1
#
_cell.length_a   1.000
_cell.length_b   1.000
_cell.length_c   1.000
_cell.angle_alpha   90.00
_cell.angle_beta   90.00
_cell.angle_gamma   90.00
#
_symmetry.space_group_name_H-M   'P 1'
#
loop_
_entity.id
_entity.type
_entity.pdbx_description
1 polymer ?
#
loop_
_entity_poly.entity_id
_entity_poly.type
_entity_poly.pdbx_seq_one_letter_code
_entity_poly.pdbx_strand_id
1 'polypeptide(L)'
;MIRKMLVASALGAALCCAPVASAQPGPIYWDDPVRYSTDVPGMNYDAHLTGPCTNMDRFTFGRGPGGEALQCRWIPNQWPPIYTGFWQTSYELFGVQDIGAPCPKPQSAAQAPDGRPLVCLGAQGWQAGKYNGVGFTPM
;
A
#
# COMPACT_ATOMS: atom_id res chain seq x y z
N MET A 1 -17.02 2.78 76.77
CA MET A 1 -16.68 1.38 76.44
C MET A 1 -17.50 0.98 75.20
N ILE A 2 -16.84 0.62 74.08
CA ILE A 2 -17.21 -0.41 73.04
C ILE A 2 -18.60 -0.25 72.36
N ARG A 3 -18.86 -0.14 71.03
CA ARG A 3 -18.27 -0.58 69.72
C ARG A 3 -18.96 0.20 68.56
N LYS A 4 -18.25 0.70 67.52
CA LYS A 4 -18.03 0.14 66.14
C LYS A 4 -19.32 -0.11 65.32
N MET A 5 -19.53 0.26 64.04
CA MET A 5 -18.67 0.66 62.90
C MET A 5 -19.43 1.62 61.95
N LEU A 6 -18.75 2.59 61.35
CA LEU A 6 -19.22 3.35 60.19
C LEU A 6 -19.00 2.51 58.92
N VAL A 7 -20.07 2.25 58.16
CA VAL A 7 -20.01 1.63 56.84
C VAL A 7 -19.69 2.73 55.82
N ALA A 8 -18.48 2.70 55.26
CA ALA A 8 -18.12 3.49 54.09
C ALA A 8 -18.36 2.65 52.84
N SER A 9 -19.42 2.96 52.09
CA SER A 9 -19.67 2.42 50.76
C SER A 9 -18.72 3.08 49.77
N ALA A 10 -17.61 2.41 49.46
CA ALA A 10 -16.73 2.80 48.36
C ALA A 10 -17.37 2.40 47.02
N LEU A 11 -18.12 3.31 46.41
CA LEU A 11 -18.41 3.26 44.97
C LEU A 11 -17.22 3.89 44.24
N GLY A 12 -16.15 3.11 44.02
CA GLY A 12 -15.03 3.51 43.19
C GLY A 12 -15.41 3.35 41.72
N ALA A 13 -15.70 4.46 41.05
CA ALA A 13 -15.99 4.50 39.63
C ALA A 13 -14.83 3.90 38.82
N ALA A 14 -15.14 2.87 38.04
CA ALA A 14 -14.32 2.41 36.95
C ALA A 14 -14.25 3.52 35.88
N LEU A 15 -13.03 3.83 35.41
CA LEU A 15 -12.64 4.32 34.08
C LEU A 15 -11.24 4.94 34.20
N CYS A 16 -10.49 4.90 33.09
CA CYS A 16 -9.18 5.53 32.89
C CYS A 16 -8.02 4.69 33.47
N CYS A 17 -7.21 3.97 32.68
CA CYS A 17 -6.52 4.42 31.48
C CYS A 17 -6.29 3.24 30.53
N ALA A 18 -6.89 3.25 29.35
CA ALA A 18 -6.32 2.49 28.25
C ALA A 18 -4.97 3.16 27.91
N PRO A 19 -3.87 2.41 27.72
CA PRO A 19 -2.64 3.01 27.21
C PRO A 19 -2.95 3.60 25.84
N VAL A 20 -2.87 4.93 25.74
CA VAL A 20 -2.77 5.59 24.45
C VAL A 20 -1.43 5.16 23.86
N ALA A 21 -1.47 4.17 22.97
CA ALA A 21 -0.36 3.89 22.08
C ALA A 21 -0.24 5.08 21.12
N SER A 22 0.43 6.14 21.56
CA SER A 22 0.88 7.18 20.64
C SER A 22 1.98 6.56 19.78
N ALA A 23 1.69 6.28 18.52
CA ALA A 23 2.74 6.03 17.55
C ALA A 23 3.60 7.30 17.52
N GLN A 24 4.81 7.23 18.05
CA GLN A 24 5.78 8.30 17.90
C GLN A 24 5.95 8.51 16.39
N PRO A 25 5.82 9.74 15.86
CA PRO A 25 6.03 9.98 14.45
C PRO A 25 7.39 9.38 14.08
N GLY A 26 7.37 8.35 13.23
CA GLY A 26 8.59 7.80 12.67
C GLY A 26 9.34 8.91 11.92
N PRO A 27 10.62 8.70 11.56
CA PRO A 27 11.32 9.66 10.71
C PRO A 27 10.51 9.87 9.42
N ILE A 28 9.83 11.02 9.34
CA ILE A 28 9.03 11.40 8.18
C ILE A 28 10.01 12.03 7.20
N TYR A 29 10.39 11.28 6.18
CA TYR A 29 11.04 11.87 5.02
C TYR A 29 9.93 12.45 4.17
N TRP A 30 9.85 13.77 4.07
CA TRP A 30 8.93 14.43 3.14
C TRP A 30 9.63 14.44 1.79
N ASP A 31 9.17 13.58 0.89
CA ASP A 31 9.60 13.61 -0.49
C ASP A 31 8.66 14.48 -1.33
N ASP A 32 9.22 15.18 -2.31
CA ASP A 32 8.46 16.08 -3.18
C ASP A 32 7.87 15.28 -4.36
N PRO A 33 6.53 15.23 -4.49
CA PRO A 33 5.81 14.28 -5.33
C PRO A 33 5.89 14.51 -6.85
N VAL A 34 6.92 15.15 -7.41
CA VAL A 34 7.01 15.34 -8.88
C VAL A 34 8.46 15.32 -9.36
N ARG A 35 9.29 14.42 -8.81
CA ARG A 35 10.72 14.38 -9.12
C ARG A 35 11.17 13.12 -9.85
N TYR A 36 10.37 12.06 -9.91
CA TYR A 36 10.83 10.81 -10.50
C TYR A 36 10.52 10.78 -11.99
N SER A 37 11.57 10.57 -12.79
CA SER A 37 11.44 10.34 -14.23
C SER A 37 10.59 9.11 -14.58
N THR A 38 10.32 8.25 -13.60
CA THR A 38 9.53 7.03 -13.73
C THR A 38 8.08 7.20 -13.26
N ASP A 39 7.68 8.41 -12.86
CA ASP A 39 6.29 8.68 -12.51
C ASP A 39 5.37 8.50 -13.73
N VAL A 40 4.16 8.03 -13.44
CA VAL A 40 3.14 7.70 -14.44
C VAL A 40 1.90 8.56 -14.23
N PRO A 41 1.09 8.80 -15.26
CA PRO A 41 -0.21 9.45 -15.09
C PRO A 41 -1.02 8.74 -14.00
N GLY A 42 -1.67 9.52 -13.13
CA GLY A 42 -2.46 8.98 -12.02
C GLY A 42 -1.65 8.48 -10.81
N MET A 43 -0.35 8.80 -10.73
CA MET A 43 0.48 8.48 -9.56
C MET A 43 -0.12 9.04 -8.26
N ASN A 44 -0.32 8.17 -7.27
CA ASN A 44 -0.81 8.56 -5.95
C ASN A 44 0.35 8.85 -4.98
N TYR A 45 0.48 10.09 -4.53
CA TYR A 45 1.57 10.51 -3.64
C TYR A 45 1.23 10.46 -2.14
N ASP A 46 0.00 10.10 -1.80
CA ASP A 46 -0.44 9.79 -0.43
C ASP A 46 -0.34 8.28 -0.14
N ALA A 47 0.24 7.51 -1.07
CA ALA A 47 0.44 6.08 -0.89
C ALA A 47 1.42 5.85 0.27
N HIS A 48 1.12 4.84 1.09
CA HIS A 48 1.98 4.44 2.20
C HIS A 48 1.95 2.93 2.27
N LEU A 49 3.12 2.32 2.49
CA LEU A 49 3.24 0.87 2.54
C LEU A 49 2.23 0.30 3.55
N THR A 50 1.57 -0.80 3.17
CA THR A 50 0.48 -1.46 3.90
C THR A 50 -0.79 -0.62 4.15
N GLY A 51 -0.85 0.59 3.59
CA GLY A 51 -2.06 1.42 3.57
C GLY A 51 -3.16 0.87 2.67
N PRO A 52 -4.44 1.14 2.97
CA PRO A 52 -5.55 0.70 2.13
C PRO A 52 -5.59 1.47 0.80
N CYS A 53 -6.01 0.79 -0.26
CA CYS A 53 -6.24 1.37 -1.58
C CYS A 53 -7.37 0.61 -2.30
N THR A 54 -8.00 1.23 -3.29
CA THR A 54 -9.22 0.69 -3.91
C THR A 54 -9.09 0.42 -5.41
N ASN A 55 -8.24 1.15 -6.13
CA ASN A 55 -8.08 0.99 -7.58
C ASN A 55 -6.89 0.06 -7.90
N MET A 56 -7.22 -1.17 -8.30
CA MET A 56 -6.25 -2.25 -8.59
C MET A 56 -6.20 -2.63 -10.08
N ASP A 57 -6.91 -1.90 -10.93
CA ASP A 57 -7.07 -2.25 -12.34
C ASP A 57 -6.44 -1.23 -13.29
N ARG A 58 -6.50 0.07 -12.97
CA ARG A 58 -5.85 1.13 -13.74
C ARG A 58 -5.25 2.18 -12.82
N PHE A 59 -4.18 2.84 -13.24
CA PHE A 59 -3.52 3.90 -12.46
C PHE A 59 -3.17 3.41 -11.05
N THR A 60 -2.56 2.22 -11.00
CA THR A 60 -2.39 1.46 -9.75
C THR A 60 -1.14 1.83 -8.99
N PHE A 61 -0.37 2.82 -9.44
CA PHE A 61 0.93 3.16 -8.86
C PHE A 61 0.85 4.36 -7.91
N GLY A 62 1.69 4.33 -6.89
CA GLY A 62 1.86 5.41 -5.94
C GLY A 62 3.32 5.61 -5.53
N ARG A 63 3.59 6.68 -4.78
CA ARG A 63 4.86 6.94 -4.13
C ARG A 63 4.66 6.94 -2.63
N GLY A 64 5.52 6.20 -1.93
CA GLY A 64 5.62 6.31 -0.48
C GLY A 64 6.33 7.60 -0.04
N PRO A 65 6.35 7.91 1.27
CA PRO A 65 7.03 9.09 1.80
C PRO A 65 8.53 9.15 1.46
N GLY A 66 9.18 8.00 1.27
CA GLY A 66 10.58 7.91 0.86
C GLY A 66 10.79 7.93 -0.66
N GLY A 67 9.74 8.13 -1.46
CA GLY A 67 9.78 8.10 -2.92
C GLY A 67 9.74 6.69 -3.52
N GLU A 68 9.59 5.66 -2.69
CA GLU A 68 9.51 4.29 -3.18
C GLU A 68 8.28 4.10 -4.07
N ALA A 69 8.45 3.39 -5.19
CA ALA A 69 7.33 3.03 -6.03
C ALA A 69 6.48 1.96 -5.33
N LEU A 70 5.20 2.28 -5.12
CA LEU A 70 4.21 1.38 -4.57
C LEU A 70 3.18 1.01 -5.64
N GLN A 71 2.56 -0.15 -5.50
CA GLN A 71 1.44 -0.56 -6.33
C GLN A 71 0.27 -1.03 -5.47
N CYS A 72 -0.94 -0.57 -5.81
CA CYS A 72 -2.16 -1.01 -5.19
C CYS A 72 -2.49 -2.44 -5.66
N ARG A 73 -2.46 -3.39 -4.73
CA ARG A 73 -2.67 -4.81 -5.01
C ARG A 73 -3.55 -5.45 -3.94
N TRP A 74 -4.36 -6.41 -4.33
CA TRP A 74 -5.04 -7.25 -3.35
C TRP A 74 -4.08 -8.30 -2.79
N ILE A 75 -4.10 -8.49 -1.47
CA ILE A 75 -3.28 -9.49 -0.79
C ILE A 75 -4.16 -10.73 -0.54
N PRO A 76 -3.74 -11.93 -0.94
CA PRO A 76 -4.49 -13.15 -0.67
C PRO A 76 -4.53 -13.54 0.80
N ASN A 77 -5.50 -14.39 1.14
CA ASN A 77 -5.64 -15.05 2.45
C ASN A 77 -5.74 -14.10 3.66
N GLN A 78 -6.37 -12.93 3.49
CA GLN A 78 -6.63 -12.00 4.60
C GLN A 78 -7.79 -12.51 5.47
N TRP A 79 -7.59 -12.48 6.80
CA TRP A 79 -8.63 -12.81 7.79
C TRP A 79 -8.76 -11.70 8.85
N PRO A 80 -9.98 -11.19 9.13
CA PRO A 80 -11.24 -11.47 8.43
C PRO A 80 -11.17 -11.07 6.95
N PRO A 81 -12.08 -11.54 6.07
CA PRO A 81 -12.05 -11.20 4.66
C PRO A 81 -12.09 -9.67 4.44
N ILE A 82 -11.12 -9.16 3.68
CA ILE A 82 -11.03 -7.76 3.29
C ILE A 82 -11.03 -7.68 1.76
N TYR A 83 -11.87 -6.78 1.23
CA TYR A 83 -12.06 -6.60 -0.22
C TYR A 83 -11.35 -5.35 -0.76
N THR A 84 -10.61 -4.64 0.08
CA THR A 84 -9.75 -3.52 -0.33
C THR A 84 -8.38 -4.05 -0.75
N GLY A 85 -7.71 -3.32 -1.65
CA GLY A 85 -6.30 -3.51 -1.91
C GLY A 85 -5.43 -2.86 -0.84
N PHE A 86 -4.15 -3.18 -0.86
CA PHE A 86 -3.14 -2.51 -0.05
C PHE A 86 -1.99 -2.05 -0.93
N TRP A 87 -1.40 -0.93 -0.56
CA TRP A 87 -0.15 -0.47 -1.18
C TRP A 87 0.98 -1.41 -0.79
N GLN A 88 1.63 -1.97 -1.80
CA GLN A 88 2.76 -2.89 -1.66
C GLN A 88 3.94 -2.34 -2.46
N THR A 89 5.17 -2.68 -2.07
CA THR A 89 6.36 -2.33 -2.84
C THR A 89 6.21 -2.85 -4.28
N SER A 90 6.33 -1.94 -5.24
CA SER A 90 6.34 -2.30 -6.66
C SER A 90 7.69 -2.93 -7.03
N TYR A 91 7.70 -3.68 -8.12
CA TYR A 91 8.93 -3.86 -8.87
C TYR A 91 9.42 -2.50 -9.41
N GLU A 92 10.67 -2.43 -9.84
CA GLU A 92 11.23 -1.21 -10.42
C GLU A 92 10.31 -0.69 -11.54
N LEU A 93 9.88 0.57 -11.41
CA LEU A 93 8.91 1.20 -12.28
C LEU A 93 9.63 1.89 -13.44
N PHE A 94 9.24 1.56 -14.68
CA PHE A 94 9.83 2.10 -15.91
C PHE A 94 8.91 3.11 -16.62
N GLY A 95 8.09 3.83 -15.85
CA GLY A 95 7.18 4.84 -16.36
C GLY A 95 6.10 4.25 -17.27
N VAL A 96 5.72 5.04 -18.27
CA VAL A 96 4.73 4.65 -19.28
C VAL A 96 5.40 3.87 -20.41
N GLN A 97 4.84 2.73 -20.78
CA GLN A 97 5.36 1.84 -21.83
C GLN A 97 4.22 1.29 -22.68
N ASP A 98 4.49 1.00 -23.96
CA ASP A 98 3.52 0.36 -24.85
C ASP A 98 3.47 -1.16 -24.63
N ILE A 99 2.27 -1.74 -24.73
CA ILE A 99 2.09 -3.20 -24.68
C ILE A 99 2.84 -3.84 -25.86
N GLY A 100 3.62 -4.88 -25.58
CA GLY A 100 4.44 -5.61 -26.55
C GLY A 100 5.80 -4.96 -26.82
N ALA A 101 6.07 -3.75 -26.34
CA ALA A 101 7.39 -3.14 -26.49
C ALA A 101 8.45 -3.92 -25.68
N PRO A 102 9.73 -3.94 -26.12
CA PRO A 102 10.80 -4.58 -25.38
C PRO A 102 10.93 -4.02 -23.96
N CYS A 103 11.17 -4.90 -22.99
CA CYS A 103 11.37 -4.52 -21.60
C CYS A 103 12.83 -4.78 -21.18
N PRO A 104 13.40 -3.96 -20.28
CA PRO A 104 14.83 -3.97 -19.99
C PRO A 104 15.29 -5.21 -19.21
N LYS A 105 14.43 -5.72 -18.31
CA LYS A 105 14.71 -6.91 -17.50
C LYS A 105 13.42 -7.54 -16.93
N PRO A 106 13.41 -8.85 -16.64
CA PRO A 106 12.33 -9.50 -15.91
C PRO A 106 12.07 -8.84 -14.54
N GLN A 107 10.90 -9.08 -13.94
CA GLN A 107 10.52 -8.50 -12.65
C GLN A 107 10.62 -6.97 -12.64
N SER A 108 10.12 -6.35 -13.71
CA SER A 108 9.97 -4.91 -13.87
C SER A 108 8.48 -4.56 -13.98
N ALA A 109 8.13 -3.34 -13.57
CA ALA A 109 6.78 -2.79 -13.67
C ALA A 109 6.77 -1.58 -14.61
N ALA A 110 5.65 -1.38 -15.30
CA ALA A 110 5.36 -0.16 -16.06
C ALA A 110 3.86 0.09 -16.07
N GLN A 111 3.43 1.18 -16.70
CA GLN A 111 2.02 1.48 -16.94
C GLN A 111 1.76 1.65 -18.45
N ALA A 112 0.67 1.06 -18.95
CA ALA A 112 0.21 1.34 -20.30
C ALA A 112 -0.32 2.78 -20.41
N PRO A 113 -0.39 3.37 -21.63
CA PRO A 113 -1.00 4.69 -21.81
C PRO A 113 -2.45 4.78 -21.30
N ASP A 114 -3.17 3.65 -21.29
CA ASP A 114 -4.54 3.54 -20.80
C ASP A 114 -4.66 3.28 -19.29
N GLY A 115 -3.54 3.31 -18.57
CA GLY A 115 -3.47 3.15 -17.12
C GLY A 115 -3.33 1.70 -16.63
N ARG A 116 -3.44 0.67 -17.49
CA ARG A 116 -3.26 -0.72 -17.04
C ARG A 116 -1.83 -0.98 -16.54
N PRO A 117 -1.64 -1.76 -15.47
CA PRO A 117 -0.32 -2.15 -15.04
C PRO A 117 0.31 -3.11 -16.04
N LEU A 118 1.63 -2.98 -16.22
CA LEU A 118 2.43 -3.81 -17.11
C LEU A 118 3.46 -4.61 -16.34
N VAL A 119 3.68 -5.82 -16.83
CA VAL A 119 4.70 -6.76 -16.36
C VAL A 119 5.60 -7.13 -17.54
N CYS A 120 6.91 -7.16 -17.31
CA CYS A 120 7.86 -7.65 -18.31
C CYS A 120 7.88 -9.19 -18.35
N LEU A 121 7.47 -9.78 -19.48
CA LEU A 121 7.47 -11.23 -19.72
C LEU A 121 8.56 -11.65 -20.74
N GLY A 122 9.77 -11.11 -20.55
CA GLY A 122 10.94 -11.48 -21.36
C GLY A 122 10.74 -11.18 -22.84
N ALA A 123 10.79 -12.21 -23.70
CA ALA A 123 10.65 -12.07 -25.15
C ALA A 123 9.28 -11.51 -25.60
N GLN A 124 8.24 -11.64 -24.77
CA GLN A 124 6.93 -11.06 -25.05
C GLN A 124 6.88 -9.54 -24.76
N GLY A 125 7.94 -8.96 -24.19
CA GLY A 125 7.97 -7.55 -23.83
C GLY A 125 7.03 -7.21 -22.67
N TRP A 126 6.54 -5.98 -22.66
CA TRP A 126 5.56 -5.50 -21.70
C TRP A 126 4.18 -6.11 -21.95
N GLN A 127 3.57 -6.69 -20.93
CA GLN A 127 2.24 -7.31 -21.01
C GLN A 127 1.32 -6.75 -19.94
N ALA A 128 0.08 -6.43 -20.34
CA ALA A 128 -0.94 -5.93 -19.43
C ALA A 128 -1.35 -7.01 -18.43
N GLY A 129 -1.10 -6.75 -17.16
CA GLY A 129 -1.39 -7.71 -16.10
C GLY A 129 -0.66 -7.45 -14.81
N LYS A 130 -0.83 -8.38 -13.87
CA LYS A 130 -0.26 -8.34 -12.52
C LYS A 130 0.20 -9.72 -12.07
N TYR A 131 1.18 -9.75 -11.19
CA TYR A 131 1.55 -10.97 -10.48
C TYR A 131 0.66 -11.14 -9.24
N ASN A 132 0.02 -12.30 -9.07
CA ASN A 132 -0.93 -12.57 -7.98
C ASN A 132 -0.53 -13.78 -7.10
N GLY A 133 0.77 -13.99 -6.88
CA GLY A 133 1.28 -15.09 -6.03
C GLY A 133 1.22 -16.49 -6.66
N VAL A 134 0.37 -16.70 -7.67
CA VAL A 134 0.33 -17.94 -8.49
C VAL A 134 0.97 -17.79 -9.86
N GLY A 135 1.22 -16.56 -10.31
CA GLY A 135 1.84 -16.28 -11.60
C GLY A 135 1.39 -14.94 -12.16
N PHE A 136 1.55 -14.78 -13.48
CA PHE A 136 1.03 -13.65 -14.22
C PHE A 136 -0.48 -13.81 -14.47
N THR A 137 -1.24 -12.75 -14.22
CA THR A 137 -2.67 -12.65 -14.52
C THR A 137 -2.89 -11.53 -15.54
N PRO A 138 -3.36 -11.85 -16.77
CA PRO A 138 -3.62 -10.87 -17.83
C PRO A 138 -4.72 -9.86 -17.49
N MET A 139 -4.69 -8.67 -18.11
CA MET A 139 -5.68 -7.58 -17.93
C MET A 139 -6.06 -6.83 -19.22
#